data_AF-A0AAW9FGT5-F1
#
_entry.id   AF-A0AAW9FGT5-F1
#
_cell.length_a   1.000
_cell.length_b   1.000
_cell.length_c   1.000
_cell.angle_alpha   90.00
_cell.angle_beta   90.00
_cell.angle_gamma   90.00
#
_symmetry.space_group_name_H-M   'P 1'
#
loop_
_entity.id
_entity.type
_entity.pdbx_description
1 polymer ?
#
loop_
_entity_poly.entity_id
_entity_poly.type
_entity_poly.pdbx_seq_one_letter_code
_entity_poly.pdbx_strand_id
1 'polypeptide(L)' 'MTKMYDPPGGWRHGFPKQYKPFAGETLEDTLVRDGYPEKDAGLGAKHCRFWDQKEAA' A
#
# COMPACT_ATOMS: atom_id res chain seq x y z
N MET A 1 12.40 -7.32 -8.57
CA MET A 1 12.21 -7.04 -7.13
C MET A 1 10.89 -6.34 -6.98
N THR A 2 9.98 -6.94 -6.24
CA THR A 2 8.61 -6.46 -6.13
C THR A 2 8.46 -5.74 -4.80
N LYS A 3 8.30 -4.41 -4.84
CA LYS A 3 8.02 -3.63 -3.64
C LYS A 3 6.58 -3.90 -3.21
N MET A 4 6.40 -4.50 -2.05
CA MET A 4 5.11 -4.75 -1.43
C MET A 4 4.84 -3.66 -0.39
N TYR A 5 3.56 -3.37 -0.16
CA TYR A 5 3.12 -2.47 0.89
C TYR A 5 1.84 -2.95 1.55
N ASP A 6 1.71 -2.63 2.83
CA ASP A 6 0.56 -3.02 3.65
C ASP A 6 0.25 -1.96 4.72
N PRO A 7 -0.93 -1.31 4.64
CA PRO A 7 -1.39 -0.38 5.65
C PRO A 7 -1.96 -1.13 6.89
N PRO A 8 -2.10 -0.46 8.04
CA PRO A 8 -2.70 -1.03 9.23
C PRO A 8 -4.10 -1.59 8.97
N GLY A 9 -4.33 -2.86 9.30
CA GLY A 9 -5.64 -3.49 9.02
C GLY A 9 -5.94 -3.67 7.52
N GLY A 10 -4.93 -3.52 6.65
CA GLY A 10 -5.03 -3.68 5.20
C GLY A 10 -5.53 -5.07 4.77
N TRP A 11 -5.34 -6.11 5.57
CA TRP A 11 -5.89 -7.44 5.35
C TRP A 11 -7.43 -7.45 5.16
N ARG A 12 -8.15 -6.50 5.78
CA ARG A 12 -9.61 -6.33 5.60
C ARG A 12 -9.98 -5.71 4.24
N HIS A 13 -9.01 -5.12 3.58
CA HIS A 13 -9.14 -4.35 2.33
C HIS A 13 -8.36 -4.99 1.17
N GLY A 14 -7.88 -6.23 1.35
CA GLY A 14 -7.16 -6.98 0.31
C GLY A 14 -5.67 -6.68 0.18
N PHE A 15 -5.04 -6.15 1.23
CA PHE A 15 -3.58 -6.02 1.35
C PHE A 15 -2.98 -7.25 2.05
N PRO A 16 -1.66 -7.53 1.90
CA PRO A 16 -0.64 -6.74 1.22
C PRO A 16 -0.77 -6.70 -0.30
N LYS A 17 -0.41 -5.57 -0.93
CA LYS A 17 -0.41 -5.38 -2.39
C LYS A 17 0.95 -4.97 -2.92
N GLN A 18 1.13 -5.06 -4.23
CA GLN A 18 2.32 -4.53 -4.88
C GLN A 18 2.20 -3.00 -4.96
N TYR A 19 3.23 -2.31 -4.50
CA TYR A 19 3.28 -0.85 -4.53
C TYR A 19 3.60 -0.35 -5.95
N LYS A 20 2.57 0.16 -6.64
CA LYS A 20 2.65 0.74 -7.99
C LYS A 20 1.96 2.12 -8.06
N PRO A 21 2.51 3.15 -7.42
CA PRO A 21 1.94 4.50 -7.53
C PRO A 21 2.07 5.02 -8.97
N PHE A 22 1.11 5.79 -9.45
CA PHE A 22 1.25 6.57 -10.67
C PHE A 22 2.16 7.79 -10.45
N ALA A 23 2.64 8.38 -11.54
CA ALA A 23 3.47 9.58 -11.48
C ALA A 23 2.69 10.73 -10.83
N GLY A 24 3.18 11.23 -9.69
CA GLY A 24 2.56 12.32 -8.94
C GLY A 24 1.50 11.89 -7.92
N GLU A 25 1.19 10.60 -7.78
CA GLU A 25 0.31 10.12 -6.70
C GLU A 25 1.04 10.13 -5.36
N THR A 26 0.31 10.53 -4.31
CA THR A 26 0.76 10.31 -2.94
C THR A 26 0.52 8.86 -2.53
N LEU A 27 1.14 8.46 -1.41
CA LEU A 27 0.88 7.14 -0.81
C LEU A 27 -0.60 6.99 -0.40
N GLU A 28 -1.23 8.08 0.05
CA GLU A 28 -2.65 8.11 0.43
C GLU A 28 -3.53 7.86 -0.80
N ASP A 29 -3.27 8.55 -1.91
CA ASP A 29 -3.99 8.33 -3.17
C ASP A 29 -3.85 6.88 -3.63
N THR A 30 -2.63 6.35 -3.57
CA THR A 30 -2.33 4.96 -3.95
C THR A 30 -3.07 3.96 -3.05
N LEU A 31 -3.18 4.24 -1.74
CA LEU A 31 -3.92 3.42 -0.79
C LEU A 31 -5.42 3.43 -1.10
N VAL A 32 -6.00 4.62 -1.33
CA VAL A 32 -7.43 4.78 -1.63
C VAL A 32 -7.78 4.10 -2.95
N ARG A 33 -6.98 4.33 -3.99
CA ARG A 33 -7.13 3.68 -5.30
C ARG A 33 -7.08 2.16 -5.20
N ASP A 34 -6.20 1.63 -4.36
CA ASP A 34 -6.05 0.19 -4.15
C ASP A 34 -7.10 -0.39 -3.19
N GLY A 35 -8.04 0.42 -2.69
CA GLY A 35 -9.22 -0.02 -1.94
C GLY A 35 -9.14 0.16 -0.42
N TYR A 36 -8.13 0.89 0.08
CA TYR A 36 -8.05 1.27 1.48
C TYR A 36 -9.00 2.45 1.79
N PRO A 37 -9.63 2.51 2.97
CA PRO A 37 -10.58 3.57 3.28
C PRO A 37 -9.91 4.96 3.35
N GLU A 38 -10.44 5.93 2.60
CA GLU A 38 -9.94 7.32 2.54
C GLU A 38 -9.83 7.97 3.93
N LYS A 39 -10.84 7.77 4.78
CA LYS A 39 -10.84 8.27 6.17
C LYS A 39 -9.65 7.77 7.01
N ASP A 40 -9.11 6.61 6.67
CA ASP A 40 -7.99 5.99 7.37
C ASP A 40 -6.69 6.14 6.58
N ALA A 41 -6.73 6.65 5.34
CA ALA A 41 -5.58 6.70 4.43
C ALA A 41 -4.42 7.51 5.01
N GLY A 42 -4.69 8.62 5.71
CA GLY A 42 -3.64 9.40 6.39
C GLY A 42 -2.93 8.64 7.51
N LEU A 43 -3.65 7.81 8.29
CA LEU A 43 -3.04 6.88 9.25
C LEU A 43 -2.34 5.72 8.53
N GLY A 44 -2.97 5.25 7.45
CA GLY A 44 -2.48 4.20 6.57
C GLY A 44 -1.11 4.54 6.02
N ALA A 45 -0.93 5.74 5.48
CA ALA A 45 0.32 6.22 4.92
C ALA A 45 1.41 6.39 5.97
N LYS A 46 1.07 6.88 7.17
CA LYS A 46 2.01 7.07 8.28
C LYS A 46 2.54 5.76 8.87
N HIS A 47 1.71 4.73 8.92
CA HIS A 47 2.04 3.43 9.53
C HIS A 47 2.09 2.29 8.50
N CYS A 48 2.30 2.62 7.23
CA CYS A 48 2.39 1.65 6.15
C CYS A 48 3.69 0.86 6.24
N ARG A 49 3.60 -0.46 6.10
CA ARG A 49 4.76 -1.34 6.02
C ARG A 49 5.18 -1.49 4.57
N PHE A 50 6.48 -1.50 4.32
CA PHE A 50 7.05 -1.76 3.01
C PHE A 50 8.12 -2.82 3.11
N TRP A 51 8.18 -3.71 2.13
CA TRP A 51 9.27 -4.67 1.99
C TRP A 51 9.49 -5.05 0.53
N ASP A 52 10.72 -5.39 0.20
CA ASP A 52 11.06 -5.92 -1.11
C ASP A 52 10.91 -7.43 -1.10
N GLN A 53 10.08 -7.94 -1.99
CA GLN A 53 9.98 -9.37 -2.27
C GLN A 53 10.92 -9.70 -3.44
N LYS A 54 11.92 -10.54 -3.19
CA LYS A 54 12.65 -11.20 -4.27
C LYS A 54 11.70 -12.21 -4.89
N GLU A 55 11.54 -12.12 -6.21
CA GLU A 55 10.95 -13.25 -6.94
C GLU A 55 11.84 -14.46 -6.70
N ALA A 56 11.24 -15.57 -6.28
CA ALA A 56 11.96 -16.83 -6.15
C ALA A 56 12.52 -17.20 -7.53
N ALA A 57 13.83 -17.39 -7.58
CA ALA A 57 14.57 -17.79 -8.78
C ALA A 57 14.26 -19.24 -9.17
#